data_AF-A0A9X2IPS9-F1
#
_entry.id   AF-A0A9X2IPS9-F1
#
_cell.length_a   1.000
_cell.length_b   1.000
_cell.length_c   1.000
_cell.angle_alpha   90.00
_cell.angle_beta   90.00
_cell.angle_gamma   90.00
#
_symmetry.space_group_name_H-M   'P 1'
#
loop_
_entity.id
_entity.type
_entity.pdbx_description
1 polymer ?
#
loop_
_entity_poly.entity_id
_entity_poly.type
_entity_poly.pdbx_seq_one_letter_code
_entity_poly.pdbx_strand_id
1 'polypeptide(L)'
;MKWMTLFGMLCFLCACQTTESAVDLQIENQNSHLDVEFETIETGDWDGQQGFFITISVTSVMEQYQADEFSYALDSLLTDENGATYEALHSETLPLENETEQVKVRQFYTPELPDDLSHLDITVFAKPLYYKRELVIPEMTDGTTNRFVNDLLINKAETDGRRLMIEISDIQPISGLSLSLIQDNEEIYPVFSTTNYLEDTNQLIASYDFATPLPDLFTLKLTRLHLEEQIWKLPLTIPVG
;
A
#
# COMPACT_ATOMS: atom_id res chain seq x y z
N MET A 1 -4.44 -2.80 87.39
CA MET A 1 -5.86 -3.18 87.50
C MET A 1 -6.56 -2.65 86.24
N LYS A 2 -7.15 -3.55 85.42
CA LYS A 2 -8.22 -3.39 84.38
C LYS A 2 -8.30 -2.04 83.62
N TRP A 3 -8.44 -1.92 82.29
CA TRP A 3 -9.10 -2.70 81.22
C TRP A 3 -8.77 -1.98 79.88
N MET A 4 -8.66 -2.69 78.74
CA MET A 4 -9.51 -2.58 77.52
C MET A 4 -9.89 -1.14 77.11
N THR A 5 -9.76 -0.65 75.87
CA THR A 5 -10.11 -1.27 74.58
C THR A 5 -9.68 -0.32 73.43
N LEU A 6 -9.07 -0.89 72.39
CA LEU A 6 -9.46 -0.78 70.98
C LEU A 6 -10.02 0.58 70.49
N PHE A 7 -9.19 1.38 69.80
CA PHE A 7 -9.67 2.37 68.84
C PHE A 7 -8.59 2.69 67.81
N GLY A 8 -8.94 2.60 66.52
CA GLY A 8 -8.26 3.38 65.48
C GLY A 8 -7.27 2.67 64.59
N MET A 9 -7.59 1.46 64.13
CA MET A 9 -7.08 0.95 62.85
C MET A 9 -7.65 1.83 61.74
N LEU A 10 -6.88 2.79 61.22
CA LEU A 10 -7.18 3.50 59.97
C LEU A 10 -5.90 4.16 59.45
N CYS A 11 -5.77 4.20 58.12
CA CYS A 11 -4.67 4.77 57.31
C CYS A 11 -3.60 3.78 56.82
N PHE A 12 -4.04 2.62 56.31
CA PHE A 12 -3.45 2.06 55.09
C PHE A 12 -4.47 2.20 53.96
N LEU A 13 -4.44 3.34 53.27
CA LEU A 13 -4.92 3.45 51.90
C LEU A 13 -3.78 4.07 51.11
N CYS A 14 -2.86 3.20 50.67
CA CYS A 14 -2.04 3.49 49.52
C CYS A 14 -2.99 3.86 48.38
N ALA A 15 -2.98 5.11 47.96
CA ALA A 15 -3.49 5.49 46.65
C ALA A 15 -2.57 4.86 45.62
N CYS A 16 -2.87 3.62 45.23
CA CYS A 16 -2.43 3.08 43.95
C CYS A 16 -3.24 3.87 42.91
N GLN A 17 -2.68 4.99 42.46
CA GLN A 17 -3.04 5.51 41.15
C GLN A 17 -2.55 4.45 40.16
N THR A 18 -3.42 3.52 39.80
CA THR A 18 -3.32 2.86 38.51
C THR A 18 -3.46 3.96 37.50
N THR A 19 -2.32 4.46 37.03
CA THR A 19 -2.21 5.06 35.72
C THR A 19 -2.75 4.00 34.76
N GLU A 20 -4.03 4.10 34.40
CA GLU A 20 -4.49 3.50 33.17
C GLU A 20 -3.66 4.18 32.10
N SER A 21 -2.60 3.49 31.66
CA SER A 21 -2.03 3.76 30.36
C SER A 21 -3.22 3.74 29.42
N ALA A 22 -3.58 4.90 28.88
CA ALA A 22 -4.54 4.98 27.79
C ALA A 22 -4.08 3.93 26.78
N VAL A 23 -4.93 2.93 26.55
CA VAL A 23 -4.73 2.00 25.45
C VAL A 23 -4.94 2.88 24.23
N ASP A 24 -3.84 3.30 23.63
CA ASP A 24 -3.82 4.00 22.36
C ASP A 24 -4.39 2.99 21.35
N LEU A 25 -5.68 3.12 21.04
CA LEU A 25 -6.32 2.30 20.03
C LEU A 25 -5.84 2.84 18.69
N GLN A 26 -4.67 2.35 18.24
CA GLN A 26 -4.20 2.62 16.88
C GLN A 26 -5.23 2.06 15.90
N ILE A 27 -5.88 2.95 15.17
CA ILE A 27 -6.84 2.59 14.12
C ILE A 27 -6.04 2.53 12.83
N GLU A 28 -5.65 1.31 12.48
CA GLU A 28 -4.79 1.02 11.34
C GLU A 28 -5.42 0.03 10.36
N ASN A 29 -5.03 0.13 9.09
CA ASN A 29 -5.27 -0.89 8.08
C ASN A 29 -4.09 -0.94 7.12
N GLN A 30 -3.73 -2.14 6.69
CA GLN A 30 -2.54 -2.38 5.89
C GLN A 30 -2.80 -3.32 4.72
N ASN A 31 -1.98 -3.20 3.68
CA ASN A 31 -1.82 -4.21 2.65
C ASN A 31 -0.33 -4.55 2.48
N SER A 32 0.04 -5.22 1.39
CA SER A 32 1.44 -5.61 1.14
C SER A 32 2.41 -4.44 0.89
N HIS A 33 1.89 -3.23 0.66
CA HIS A 33 2.65 -2.07 0.20
C HIS A 33 2.52 -0.86 1.12
N LEU A 34 1.37 -0.69 1.77
CA LEU A 34 1.03 0.46 2.57
C LEU A 34 0.48 0.06 3.92
N ASP A 35 0.85 0.84 4.93
CA ASP A 35 0.23 0.90 6.23
C ASP A 35 -0.45 2.27 6.38
N VAL A 36 -1.69 2.28 6.84
CA VAL A 36 -2.53 3.47 6.95
C VAL A 36 -3.03 3.59 8.37
N GLU A 37 -2.72 4.71 9.01
CA GLU A 37 -3.07 4.99 10.39
C GLU A 37 -3.93 6.26 10.46
N PHE A 38 -5.02 6.21 11.23
CA PHE A 38 -5.76 7.42 11.58
C PHE A 38 -4.97 8.26 12.58
N GLU A 39 -4.79 9.54 12.29
CA GLU A 39 -4.11 10.46 13.23
C GLU A 39 -5.10 11.27 14.06
N THR A 40 -6.01 12.01 13.40
CA THR A 40 -6.85 12.98 14.10
C THR A 40 -8.09 13.38 13.31
N ILE A 41 -9.09 13.85 14.07
CA ILE A 41 -10.27 14.54 13.58
C ILE A 41 -10.36 15.90 14.26
N GLU A 42 -10.42 16.97 13.46
CA GLU A 42 -10.35 18.34 13.97
C GLU A 42 -11.46 19.20 13.39
N THR A 43 -12.28 19.82 14.24
CA THR A 43 -13.24 20.83 13.81
C THR A 43 -12.52 22.03 13.19
N GLY A 44 -13.06 22.57 12.09
CA GLY A 44 -12.44 23.69 11.41
C GLY A 44 -13.38 24.41 10.44
N ASP A 45 -12.80 25.37 9.72
CA ASP A 45 -13.47 26.13 8.67
C ASP A 45 -12.67 26.00 7.37
N TRP A 46 -13.39 25.84 6.26
CA TRP A 46 -12.82 25.94 4.92
C TRP A 46 -13.72 26.79 4.04
N ASP A 47 -13.17 27.84 3.42
CA ASP A 47 -13.90 28.78 2.56
C ASP A 47 -15.20 29.33 3.21
N GLY A 48 -15.20 29.53 4.54
CA GLY A 48 -16.33 30.06 5.30
C GLY A 48 -17.43 29.03 5.61
N GLN A 49 -17.17 27.74 5.39
CA GLN A 49 -18.04 26.65 5.81
C GLN A 49 -17.44 25.93 7.02
N GLN A 50 -18.25 25.74 8.04
CA GLN A 50 -17.88 24.96 9.22
C GLN A 50 -17.96 23.45 8.91
N GLY A 51 -17.05 22.71 9.52
CA GLY A 51 -16.89 21.29 9.26
C GLY A 51 -15.74 20.70 10.07
N PHE A 52 -15.12 19.66 9.53
CA PHE A 52 -14.03 18.97 10.20
C PHE A 52 -13.02 18.42 9.19
N PHE A 53 -11.77 18.31 9.63
CA PHE A 53 -10.69 17.66 8.91
C PHE A 53 -10.49 16.26 9.47
N ILE A 54 -10.37 15.27 8.58
CA ILE A 54 -9.79 13.96 8.91
C ILE A 54 -8.36 13.97 8.39
N THR A 55 -7.42 13.59 9.24
CA THR A 55 -6.01 13.38 8.87
C THR A 55 -5.62 11.93 9.10
N ILE A 56 -5.04 11.31 8.08
CA ILE A 56 -4.45 9.98 8.14
C ILE A 56 -2.96 10.07 7.80
N SER A 57 -2.17 9.17 8.37
CA SER A 57 -0.80 8.90 7.97
C SER A 57 -0.79 7.68 7.05
N VAL A 58 0.04 7.72 6.01
CA VAL A 58 0.24 6.59 5.11
C VAL A 58 1.73 6.32 4.97
N THR A 59 2.15 5.11 5.30
CA THR A 59 3.54 4.66 5.29
C THR A 59 3.73 3.57 4.26
N SER A 60 4.75 3.70 3.40
CA SER A 60 5.19 2.61 2.52
C SER A 60 5.91 1.56 3.34
N VAL A 61 5.44 0.31 3.29
CA VAL A 61 6.07 -0.82 4.01
C VAL A 61 7.07 -1.59 3.15
N MET A 62 7.26 -1.19 1.89
CA MET A 62 8.25 -1.79 0.99
C MET A 62 9.41 -0.83 0.76
N GLU A 63 10.64 -1.29 1.05
CA GLU A 63 11.88 -0.50 0.91
C GLU A 63 12.10 0.10 -0.49
N GLN A 64 11.52 -0.52 -1.52
CA GLN A 64 11.69 -0.13 -2.91
C GLN A 64 10.70 0.94 -3.40
N TYR A 65 9.72 1.31 -2.56
CA TYR A 65 8.67 2.27 -2.91
C TYR A 65 8.60 3.38 -1.87
N GLN A 66 8.44 4.61 -2.35
CA GLN A 66 8.19 5.78 -1.52
C GLN A 66 6.68 6.06 -1.41
N ALA A 67 6.24 6.69 -0.34
CA ALA A 67 4.81 6.96 -0.16
C ALA A 67 4.27 7.98 -1.16
N ASP A 68 5.11 8.81 -1.78
CA ASP A 68 4.71 9.74 -2.84
C ASP A 68 4.59 9.07 -4.23
N GLU A 69 4.98 7.79 -4.37
CA GLU A 69 4.75 7.00 -5.58
C GLU A 69 3.33 6.42 -5.67
N PHE A 70 2.43 6.89 -4.81
CA PHE A 70 1.02 6.55 -4.79
C PHE A 70 0.18 7.84 -4.80
N SER A 71 -0.99 7.79 -5.43
CA SER A 71 -2.00 8.83 -5.25
C SER A 71 -3.04 8.38 -4.24
N TYR A 72 -3.44 9.29 -3.36
CA TYR A 72 -4.39 9.02 -2.29
C TYR A 72 -5.69 9.78 -2.48
N ALA A 73 -6.78 9.18 -2.03
CA ALA A 73 -8.05 9.84 -1.86
C ALA A 73 -8.77 9.23 -0.66
N LEU A 74 -9.58 10.03 0.03
CA LEU A 74 -10.54 9.54 1.00
C LEU A 74 -11.94 9.58 0.37
N ASP A 75 -12.88 8.80 0.91
CA ASP A 75 -14.28 8.84 0.45
C ASP A 75 -14.80 10.28 0.32
N SER A 76 -15.25 10.67 -0.87
CA SER A 76 -15.77 12.03 -1.10
C SER A 76 -17.09 12.33 -0.37
N LEU A 77 -17.78 11.28 0.09
CA LEU A 77 -19.04 11.36 0.81
C LEU A 77 -19.01 10.33 1.94
N LEU A 78 -19.18 10.80 3.17
CA LEU A 78 -19.33 9.94 4.35
C LEU A 78 -20.80 9.89 4.75
N THR A 79 -21.23 8.79 5.36
CA THR A 79 -22.57 8.64 5.92
C THR A 79 -22.44 8.06 7.31
N ASP A 80 -23.05 8.71 8.30
CA ASP A 80 -23.04 8.21 9.67
C ASP A 80 -24.14 7.18 9.96
N GLU A 81 -24.12 6.63 11.17
CA GLU A 81 -25.11 5.67 11.67
C GLU A 81 -26.54 6.22 11.73
N ASN A 82 -26.70 7.55 11.76
CA ASN A 82 -27.98 8.25 11.77
C ASN A 82 -28.47 8.60 10.35
N GLY A 83 -27.67 8.31 9.31
CA GLY A 83 -27.95 8.62 7.91
C GLY A 83 -27.67 10.07 7.51
N ALA A 84 -26.98 10.86 8.34
CA ALA A 84 -26.48 12.16 7.93
C ALA A 84 -25.25 11.99 7.04
N THR A 85 -25.09 12.91 6.09
CA THR A 85 -24.05 12.82 5.06
C THR A 85 -23.08 13.99 5.16
N TYR A 86 -21.80 13.71 4.94
CA TYR A 86 -20.73 14.70 5.00
C TYR A 86 -19.98 14.70 3.67
N GLU A 87 -19.93 15.84 3.00
CA GLU A 87 -19.32 15.98 1.67
C GLU A 87 -17.92 16.59 1.80
N ALA A 88 -16.97 16.00 1.07
CA ALA A 88 -15.61 16.49 1.02
C ALA A 88 -15.51 17.73 0.12
N LEU A 89 -14.91 18.81 0.63
CA LEU A 89 -14.71 20.05 -0.14
C LEU A 89 -13.25 20.30 -0.51
N HIS A 90 -12.33 19.78 0.29
CA HIS A 90 -10.90 19.98 0.11
C HIS A 90 -10.13 18.74 0.51
N SER A 91 -9.10 18.39 -0.26
CA SER A 91 -8.18 17.31 0.06
C SER A 91 -6.76 17.75 -0.29
N GLU A 92 -5.83 17.41 0.59
CA GLU A 92 -4.40 17.63 0.39
C GLU A 92 -3.59 16.40 0.81
N THR A 93 -2.46 16.20 0.15
CA THR A 93 -1.45 15.21 0.54
C THR A 93 -0.18 15.97 0.85
N LEU A 94 0.31 15.81 2.08
CA LEU A 94 1.44 16.53 2.64
C LEU A 94 2.59 15.53 2.86
N PRO A 95 3.73 15.66 2.15
CA PRO A 95 4.91 14.87 2.46
C PRO A 95 5.45 15.28 3.82
N LEU A 96 5.94 14.32 4.61
CA LEU A 96 6.64 14.63 5.85
C LEU A 96 8.08 15.06 5.54
N GLU A 97 8.53 16.14 6.18
CA GLU A 97 9.90 16.63 6.00
C GLU A 97 10.90 15.57 6.48
N ASN A 98 11.73 15.08 5.55
CA ASN A 98 12.79 14.08 5.77
C ASN A 98 12.34 12.62 5.91
N GLU A 99 11.07 12.31 5.66
CA GLU A 99 10.53 10.94 5.71
C GLU A 99 9.83 10.60 4.39
N THR A 100 10.59 10.13 3.40
CA THR A 100 10.05 9.82 2.05
C THR A 100 9.12 8.61 2.03
N GLU A 101 9.18 7.79 3.07
CA GLU A 101 8.35 6.61 3.23
C GLU A 101 6.98 6.95 3.82
N GLN A 102 6.72 8.20 4.22
CA GLN A 102 5.46 8.60 4.85
C GLN A 102 4.87 9.87 4.24
N VAL A 103 3.54 9.90 4.11
CA VAL A 103 2.78 11.11 3.79
C VAL A 103 1.58 11.25 4.73
N LYS A 104 1.09 12.47 4.88
CA LYS A 104 -0.23 12.72 5.48
C LYS A 104 -1.26 13.00 4.41
N VAL A 105 -2.44 12.44 4.54
CA VAL A 105 -3.59 12.77 3.70
C VAL A 105 -4.63 13.44 4.58
N ARG A 106 -5.04 14.64 4.21
CA ARG A 106 -5.97 15.47 4.99
C ARG A 106 -7.14 15.89 4.11
N GLN A 107 -8.35 15.61 4.56
CA GLN A 107 -9.58 15.93 3.82
C GLN A 107 -10.58 16.65 4.72
N PHE A 108 -11.12 17.76 4.23
CA PHE A 108 -12.15 18.55 4.90
C PHE A 108 -13.55 18.13 4.47
N TYR A 109 -14.43 17.95 5.43
CA TYR A 109 -15.83 17.59 5.25
C TYR A 109 -16.76 18.62 5.89
N THR A 110 -17.95 18.78 5.31
CA THR A 110 -19.04 19.59 5.86
C THR A 110 -20.35 18.78 5.84
N PRO A 111 -21.30 18.98 6.77
CA PRO A 111 -21.30 19.92 7.91
C PRO A 111 -20.41 19.48 9.07
N GLU A 112 -20.43 20.22 10.19
CA GLU A 112 -19.84 19.81 11.46
C GLU A 112 -20.44 18.47 11.95
N LEU A 113 -19.65 17.72 12.71
CA LEU A 113 -20.08 16.48 13.36
C LEU A 113 -21.03 16.78 14.52
N PRO A 114 -22.09 15.98 14.71
CA PRO A 114 -22.94 16.10 15.88
C PRO A 114 -22.28 15.50 17.12
N ASP A 115 -22.58 16.05 18.29
CA ASP A 115 -21.99 15.66 19.58
C ASP A 115 -22.29 14.20 20.00
N ASP A 116 -23.28 13.55 19.38
CA ASP A 116 -23.73 12.20 19.70
C ASP A 116 -23.21 11.13 18.75
N LEU A 117 -22.37 11.50 17.77
CA LEU A 117 -21.77 10.54 16.85
C LEU A 117 -20.70 9.71 17.56
N SER A 118 -20.78 8.38 17.43
CA SER A 118 -19.83 7.47 18.07
C SER A 118 -18.65 7.07 17.19
N HIS A 119 -18.88 6.92 15.88
CA HIS A 119 -17.86 6.52 14.92
C HIS A 119 -18.23 6.97 13.50
N LEU A 120 -17.23 6.96 12.62
CA LEU A 120 -17.33 7.29 11.22
C LEU A 120 -16.52 6.30 10.41
N ASP A 121 -17.17 5.63 9.47
CA ASP A 121 -16.49 4.74 8.53
C ASP A 121 -15.96 5.53 7.34
N ILE A 122 -14.70 5.29 7.00
CA ILE A 122 -14.02 5.94 5.88
C ILE A 122 -13.15 4.95 5.14
N THR A 123 -13.12 5.05 3.81
CA THR A 123 -12.20 4.28 2.98
C THR A 123 -11.07 5.17 2.50
N VAL A 124 -9.84 4.70 2.70
CA VAL A 124 -8.66 5.26 2.07
C VAL A 124 -8.42 4.52 0.77
N PHE A 125 -8.41 5.27 -0.33
CA PHE A 125 -8.07 4.77 -1.65
C PHE A 125 -6.62 5.11 -1.96
N ALA A 126 -5.83 4.10 -2.29
CA ALA A 126 -4.46 4.27 -2.75
C ALA A 126 -4.32 3.69 -4.16
N LYS A 127 -3.77 4.48 -5.08
CA LYS A 127 -3.47 4.06 -6.46
C LYS A 127 -1.97 4.16 -6.69
N PRO A 128 -1.28 3.04 -6.95
CA PRO A 128 0.13 3.07 -7.30
C PRO A 128 0.38 3.82 -8.62
N LEU A 129 1.36 4.72 -8.62
CA LEU A 129 1.78 5.51 -9.79
C LEU A 129 3.01 4.90 -10.48
N TYR A 130 3.70 3.98 -9.80
CA TYR A 130 4.93 3.40 -10.32
C TYR A 130 4.71 2.35 -11.42
N TYR A 131 3.49 1.85 -11.65
CA TYR A 131 3.26 0.78 -12.62
C TYR A 131 3.68 1.19 -14.03
N LYS A 132 4.60 0.42 -14.62
CA LYS A 132 5.16 0.66 -15.95
C LYS A 132 4.72 -0.42 -16.93
N ARG A 133 4.47 0.02 -18.17
CA ARG A 133 4.17 -0.86 -19.30
C ARG A 133 5.41 -1.63 -19.76
N GLU A 134 6.53 -0.94 -19.86
CA GLU A 134 7.81 -1.51 -20.26
C GLU A 134 8.70 -1.65 -19.03
N LEU A 135 9.22 -2.85 -18.81
CA LEU A 135 10.13 -3.18 -17.73
C LEU A 135 11.46 -3.62 -18.33
N VAL A 136 12.53 -2.92 -17.97
CA VAL A 136 13.90 -3.27 -18.39
C VAL A 136 14.62 -3.83 -17.19
N ILE A 137 15.07 -5.07 -17.31
CA ILE A 137 15.68 -5.84 -16.24
C ILE A 137 17.12 -6.16 -16.68
N PRO A 138 18.10 -5.35 -16.22
CA PRO A 138 19.49 -5.54 -16.59
C PRO A 138 20.11 -6.70 -15.81
N GLU A 139 21.25 -7.16 -16.32
CA GLU A 139 22.16 -8.11 -15.65
C GLU A 139 21.52 -9.48 -15.34
N MET A 140 20.72 -9.99 -16.26
CA MET A 140 20.18 -11.34 -16.20
C MET A 140 21.25 -12.35 -16.60
N THR A 141 21.32 -13.47 -15.88
CA THR A 141 22.20 -14.61 -16.17
C THR A 141 21.43 -15.92 -16.13
N ASP A 142 22.08 -17.01 -16.59
CA ASP A 142 21.57 -18.36 -16.33
C ASP A 142 21.37 -18.59 -14.82
N GLY A 143 20.25 -19.20 -14.46
CA GLY A 143 19.88 -19.47 -13.07
C GLY A 143 19.41 -18.25 -12.26
N THR A 144 19.09 -17.12 -12.90
CA THR A 144 18.53 -15.96 -12.18
C THR A 144 17.20 -16.36 -11.51
N THR A 145 17.04 -15.99 -10.24
CA THR A 145 15.84 -16.30 -9.45
C THR A 145 15.44 -15.10 -8.59
N ASN A 146 14.16 -15.06 -8.22
CA ASN A 146 13.57 -14.07 -7.30
C ASN A 146 13.90 -12.61 -7.65
N ARG A 147 13.93 -12.27 -8.93
CA ARG A 147 14.18 -10.89 -9.36
C ARG A 147 12.87 -10.12 -9.41
N PHE A 148 12.71 -9.16 -8.51
CA PHE A 148 11.51 -8.36 -8.37
C PHE A 148 11.67 -6.98 -9.03
N VAL A 149 10.72 -6.60 -9.88
CA VAL A 149 10.65 -5.28 -10.53
C VAL A 149 9.19 -4.91 -10.74
N ASN A 150 8.73 -3.80 -10.14
CA ASN A 150 7.41 -3.24 -10.45
C ASN A 150 6.24 -4.21 -10.18
N ASP A 151 6.29 -4.92 -9.04
CA ASP A 151 5.39 -6.03 -8.66
C ASP A 151 5.37 -7.24 -9.61
N LEU A 152 6.29 -7.28 -10.58
CA LEU A 152 6.59 -8.48 -11.36
C LEU A 152 7.78 -9.21 -10.72
N LEU A 153 7.59 -10.51 -10.49
CA LEU A 153 8.61 -11.41 -9.96
C LEU A 153 9.04 -12.39 -11.04
N ILE A 154 10.31 -12.34 -11.45
CA ILE A 154 10.93 -13.45 -12.17
C ILE A 154 11.30 -14.51 -11.14
N ASN A 155 10.48 -15.55 -11.06
CA ASN A 155 10.72 -16.70 -10.18
C ASN A 155 11.99 -17.43 -10.60
N LYS A 156 12.15 -17.64 -11.92
CA LYS A 156 13.25 -18.41 -12.49
C LYS A 156 13.52 -18.02 -13.93
N ALA A 157 14.80 -17.94 -14.31
CA ALA A 157 15.25 -17.84 -15.70
C ALA A 157 16.41 -18.82 -15.93
N GLU A 158 16.31 -19.65 -16.96
CA GLU A 158 17.31 -20.64 -17.36
C GLU A 158 17.62 -20.50 -18.84
N THR A 159 18.89 -20.61 -19.22
CA THR A 159 19.33 -20.52 -20.60
C THR A 159 19.97 -21.82 -21.07
N ASP A 160 19.65 -22.24 -22.30
CA ASP A 160 20.29 -23.36 -22.99
C ASP A 160 20.63 -22.95 -24.42
N GLY A 161 21.87 -22.48 -24.62
CA GLY A 161 22.37 -21.98 -25.90
C GLY A 161 21.59 -20.77 -26.39
N ARG A 162 20.60 -20.99 -27.27
CA ARG A 162 19.73 -19.94 -27.85
C ARG A 162 18.35 -19.86 -27.21
N ARG A 163 18.07 -20.72 -26.23
CA ARG A 163 16.77 -20.83 -25.58
C ARG A 163 16.79 -20.19 -24.21
N LEU A 164 15.78 -19.38 -23.92
CA LEU A 164 15.47 -18.89 -22.58
C LEU A 164 14.18 -19.56 -22.10
N MET A 165 14.24 -20.21 -20.95
CA MET A 165 13.06 -20.65 -20.20
C MET A 165 12.86 -19.70 -19.04
N ILE A 166 11.65 -19.20 -18.84
CA ILE A 166 11.36 -18.22 -17.80
C ILE A 166 10.03 -18.50 -17.13
N GLU A 167 10.02 -18.29 -15.82
CA GLU A 167 8.85 -18.37 -14.95
C GLU A 167 8.65 -17.02 -14.27
N ILE A 168 7.49 -16.41 -14.49
CA ILE A 168 7.17 -15.05 -14.07
C ILE A 168 5.84 -15.05 -13.35
N SER A 169 5.72 -14.32 -12.26
CA SER A 169 4.45 -13.95 -11.62
C SER A 169 4.33 -12.43 -11.61
N ASP A 170 3.11 -11.93 -11.72
CA ASP A 170 2.83 -10.49 -11.67
C ASP A 170 1.58 -10.25 -10.83
N ILE A 171 1.41 -9.05 -10.28
CA ILE A 171 0.14 -8.61 -9.69
C ILE A 171 -0.85 -8.14 -10.79
N GLN A 172 -0.31 -7.69 -11.92
CA GLN A 172 -1.07 -7.26 -13.10
C GLN A 172 -1.38 -8.46 -14.01
N PRO A 173 -2.49 -8.46 -14.77
CA PRO A 173 -2.82 -9.57 -15.66
C PRO A 173 -1.63 -10.02 -16.54
N ILE A 174 -1.17 -11.25 -16.32
CA ILE A 174 0.05 -11.78 -16.94
C ILE A 174 -0.16 -12.15 -18.42
N SER A 175 -1.43 -12.38 -18.81
CA SER A 175 -1.81 -12.61 -20.20
C SER A 175 -1.40 -11.40 -21.04
N GLY A 176 -0.66 -11.62 -22.12
CA GLY A 176 -0.14 -10.53 -22.95
C GLY A 176 1.17 -9.92 -22.47
N LEU A 177 1.92 -10.57 -21.59
CA LEU A 177 3.33 -10.22 -21.37
C LEU A 177 4.17 -10.63 -22.60
N SER A 178 4.85 -9.66 -23.22
CA SER A 178 5.80 -9.87 -24.32
C SER A 178 7.23 -9.73 -23.83
N LEU A 179 8.15 -10.53 -24.37
CA LEU A 179 9.56 -10.57 -23.98
C LEU A 179 10.47 -10.33 -25.19
N SER A 180 11.48 -9.49 -25.00
CA SER A 180 12.61 -9.28 -25.90
C SER A 180 13.91 -9.15 -25.09
N LEU A 181 15.05 -9.26 -25.77
CA LEU A 181 16.37 -8.97 -25.22
C LEU A 181 16.81 -7.58 -25.65
N ILE A 182 17.57 -6.90 -24.80
CA ILE A 182 18.35 -5.73 -25.18
C ILE A 182 19.83 -6.13 -25.20
N GLN A 183 20.47 -6.00 -26.36
CA GLN A 183 21.89 -6.28 -26.55
C GLN A 183 22.49 -5.23 -27.48
N ASP A 184 23.63 -4.64 -27.09
CA ASP A 184 24.31 -3.59 -27.86
C ASP A 184 23.40 -2.42 -28.27
N ASN A 185 22.43 -2.10 -27.40
CA ASN A 185 21.39 -1.09 -27.61
C ASN A 185 20.41 -1.41 -28.77
N GLU A 186 20.34 -2.67 -29.19
CA GLU A 186 19.35 -3.23 -30.11
C GLU A 186 18.36 -4.13 -29.37
N GLU A 187 17.11 -4.11 -29.82
CA GLU A 187 16.05 -4.97 -29.29
C GLU A 187 15.92 -6.24 -30.14
N ILE A 188 16.16 -7.39 -29.54
CA ILE A 188 16.17 -8.70 -30.20
C ILE A 188 14.93 -9.47 -29.76
N TYR A 189 14.07 -9.81 -30.73
CA TYR A 189 12.86 -10.57 -30.51
C TYR A 189 13.12 -12.09 -30.67
N PRO A 190 12.42 -12.94 -29.92
CA PRO A 190 12.48 -14.38 -30.11
C PRO A 190 11.92 -14.77 -31.48
N VAL A 191 12.53 -15.76 -32.12
CA VAL A 191 12.04 -16.33 -33.39
C VAL A 191 10.87 -17.29 -33.17
N PHE A 192 10.79 -17.90 -31.99
CA PHE A 192 9.71 -18.77 -31.58
C PHE A 192 9.44 -18.62 -30.08
N SER A 193 8.18 -18.71 -29.68
CA SER A 193 7.77 -18.67 -28.29
C SER A 193 6.71 -19.73 -28.00
N THR A 194 6.78 -20.32 -26.82
CA THR A 194 5.73 -21.14 -26.23
C THR A 194 5.42 -20.59 -24.86
N THR A 195 4.18 -20.19 -24.64
CA THR A 195 3.72 -19.61 -23.38
C THR A 195 2.60 -20.45 -22.78
N ASN A 196 2.64 -20.64 -21.47
CA ASN A 196 1.59 -21.25 -20.69
C ASN A 196 1.20 -20.29 -19.55
N TYR A 197 -0.05 -19.85 -19.55
CA TYR A 197 -0.59 -18.93 -18.56
C TYR A 197 -1.39 -19.70 -17.52
N LEU A 198 -1.07 -19.49 -16.25
CA LEU A 198 -1.82 -20.01 -15.11
C LEU A 198 -2.59 -18.83 -14.50
N GLU A 199 -3.86 -18.69 -14.89
CA GLU A 199 -4.70 -17.54 -14.47
C GLU A 199 -4.90 -17.50 -12.96
N ASP A 200 -5.10 -18.65 -12.31
CA ASP A 200 -5.35 -18.75 -10.87
C ASP A 200 -4.21 -18.17 -10.00
N THR A 201 -2.97 -18.21 -10.50
CA THR A 201 -1.78 -17.71 -9.80
C THR A 201 -1.14 -16.52 -10.50
N ASN A 202 -1.80 -16.00 -11.55
CA ASN A 202 -1.31 -14.94 -12.42
C ASN A 202 0.15 -15.13 -12.84
N GLN A 203 0.44 -16.35 -13.30
CA GLN A 203 1.80 -16.81 -13.58
C GLN A 203 1.97 -17.19 -15.06
N LEU A 204 3.14 -16.88 -15.61
CA LEU A 204 3.59 -17.27 -16.94
C LEU A 204 4.77 -18.23 -16.84
N ILE A 205 4.65 -19.37 -17.51
CA ILE A 205 5.78 -20.26 -17.80
C ILE A 205 6.00 -20.21 -19.31
N ALA A 206 7.18 -19.78 -19.74
CA ALA A 206 7.47 -19.57 -21.15
C ALA A 206 8.83 -20.11 -21.58
N SER A 207 8.91 -20.50 -22.85
CA SER A 207 10.15 -20.81 -23.54
C SER A 207 10.27 -19.95 -24.80
N TYR A 208 11.40 -19.27 -24.94
CA TYR A 208 11.72 -18.36 -26.02
C TYR A 208 13.00 -18.82 -26.73
N ASP A 209 12.91 -19.07 -28.04
CA ASP A 209 14.07 -19.41 -28.87
C ASP A 209 14.52 -18.16 -29.64
N PHE A 210 15.82 -17.85 -29.59
CA PHE A 210 16.44 -16.73 -30.30
C PHE A 210 17.24 -17.21 -31.52
N ALA A 211 17.53 -16.29 -32.45
CA ALA A 211 18.32 -16.59 -33.65
C ALA A 211 19.80 -16.86 -33.33
N THR A 212 20.31 -16.22 -32.29
CA THR A 212 21.69 -16.32 -31.81
C THR A 212 21.74 -16.91 -30.41
N PRO A 213 22.87 -17.50 -29.98
CA PRO A 213 23.08 -17.88 -28.59
C PRO A 213 22.90 -16.68 -27.65
N LEU A 214 22.30 -16.89 -26.49
CA LEU A 214 22.24 -15.90 -25.43
C LEU A 214 23.65 -15.72 -24.84
N PRO A 215 24.08 -14.48 -24.57
CA PRO A 215 25.31 -14.24 -23.83
C PRO A 215 25.14 -14.63 -22.35
N ASP A 216 26.25 -14.82 -21.64
CA ASP A 216 26.24 -15.15 -20.20
C ASP A 216 25.52 -14.09 -19.35
N LEU A 217 25.57 -12.83 -19.80
CA LEU A 217 24.90 -11.68 -19.20
C LEU A 217 24.07 -10.96 -20.26
N PHE A 218 22.77 -10.79 -20.00
CA PHE A 218 21.84 -10.13 -20.92
C PHE A 218 20.89 -9.19 -20.19
N THR A 219 20.20 -8.34 -20.95
CA THR A 219 19.13 -7.49 -20.43
C THR A 219 17.80 -7.97 -21.00
N LEU A 220 16.81 -8.17 -20.14
CA LEU A 220 15.45 -8.48 -20.55
C LEU A 220 14.62 -7.21 -20.66
N LYS A 221 13.80 -7.12 -21.69
CA LYS A 221 12.71 -6.16 -21.78
C LYS A 221 11.39 -6.93 -21.79
N LEU A 222 10.55 -6.62 -20.81
CA LEU A 222 9.19 -7.14 -20.71
C LEU A 222 8.21 -6.03 -21.03
N THR A 223 7.20 -6.32 -21.83
CA THR A 223 6.14 -5.37 -22.20
C THR A 223 4.80 -5.94 -21.81
N ARG A 224 4.09 -5.28 -20.89
CA ARG A 224 2.71 -5.61 -20.51
C ARG A 224 1.75 -5.06 -21.56
N LEU A 225 1.11 -5.93 -22.35
CA LEU A 225 0.10 -5.47 -23.32
C LEU A 225 -1.19 -4.99 -22.63
N HIS A 226 -1.47 -5.54 -21.44
CA HIS A 226 -2.57 -5.13 -20.58
C HIS A 226 -1.98 -4.62 -19.27
N LEU A 227 -2.26 -3.36 -18.96
CA LEU A 227 -1.92 -2.75 -17.67
C LEU A 227 -3.21 -2.15 -17.13
N GLU A 228 -3.64 -2.64 -15.99
CA GLU A 228 -4.88 -2.21 -15.36
C GLU A 228 -4.59 -1.24 -14.23
N GLU A 229 -5.49 -0.28 -14.05
CA GLU A 229 -5.41 0.60 -12.89
C GLU A 229 -5.79 -0.20 -11.65
N GLN A 230 -4.87 -0.28 -10.69
CA GLN A 230 -5.12 -0.88 -9.38
C GLN A 230 -5.46 0.23 -8.40
N ILE A 231 -6.59 0.07 -7.70
CA ILE A 231 -7.00 0.94 -6.62
C ILE A 231 -7.21 0.07 -5.39
N TRP A 232 -6.38 0.26 -4.38
CA TRP A 232 -6.51 -0.41 -3.11
C TRP A 232 -7.48 0.35 -2.22
N LYS A 233 -8.25 -0.40 -1.45
CA LYS A 233 -9.24 0.12 -0.50
C LYS A 233 -8.87 -0.32 0.89
N LEU A 234 -8.58 0.64 1.74
CA LEU A 234 -8.13 0.45 3.11
C LEU A 234 -9.20 1.08 4.02
N PRO A 235 -10.26 0.33 4.39
CA PRO A 235 -11.34 0.84 5.23
C PRO A 235 -10.87 1.04 6.67
N LEU A 236 -11.29 2.14 7.28
CA LEU A 236 -11.06 2.50 8.68
C LEU A 236 -12.39 2.83 9.34
N THR A 237 -12.53 2.48 10.62
CA THR A 237 -13.64 2.91 11.47
C THR A 237 -13.07 3.83 12.55
N ILE A 238 -13.34 5.12 12.41
CA ILE A 238 -12.78 6.18 13.25
C ILE A 238 -13.76 6.47 14.39
N PRO A 239 -13.37 6.42 15.67
CA PRO A 239 -14.21 6.87 16.77
C PRO A 239 -14.34 8.39 16.75
N VAL A 240 -15.55 8.87 17.00
CA VAL A 240 -15.87 10.29 17.17
C VAL A 240 -16.26 10.48 18.63
N GLY A 241 -15.70 11.49 19.30
CA GLY A 241 -15.86 11.70 20.73
C GLY A 241 -15.64 13.13 21.17
#